data_AF-A0A940MP53-F1
#
_entry.id   AF-A0A940MP53-F1
#
_cell.length_a   1.000
_cell.length_b   1.000
_cell.length_c   1.000
_cell.angle_alpha   90.00
_cell.angle_beta   90.00
_cell.angle_gamma   90.00
#
_symmetry.space_group_name_H-M   'P 1'
#
loop_
_entity.id
_entity.type
_entity.pdbx_description
1 polymer ?
#
loop_
_entity_poly.entity_id
_entity_poly.type
_entity_poly.pdbx_seq_one_letter_code
_entity_poly.pdbx_strand_id
1 'polypeptide(L)'
;MALAEYIEDGRFEPRRIAAALRTSFDEVAATVGLNKDALQRRSRVGSDKTQRRLRELVEVLNKVAPRFGSDLIAYAWYRSEPLAGFDGRTAMTLVQEGRAQDVLDYIDAVDAGVYA
;
A
#
# COMPACT_ATOMS: atom_id res chain seq x y z
N MET A 1 1.57 -6.29 -11.49
CA MET A 1 2.66 -5.50 -10.89
C MET A 1 3.88 -6.35 -10.68
N ALA A 2 5.05 -5.96 -11.21
CA ALA A 2 6.30 -6.61 -10.87
C ALA A 2 6.99 -5.82 -9.73
N LEU A 3 7.32 -6.48 -8.62
CA LEU A 3 8.03 -5.86 -7.48
C LEU A 3 9.29 -5.09 -7.89
N ALA A 4 9.96 -5.56 -8.94
CA ALA A 4 11.17 -4.94 -9.48
C ALA A 4 10.95 -3.50 -9.99
N GLU A 5 9.72 -3.13 -10.40
CA GLU A 5 9.40 -1.79 -10.88
C GLU A 5 9.45 -0.74 -9.76
N TYR A 6 9.28 -1.17 -8.51
CA TYR A 6 9.23 -0.29 -7.34
C TYR A 6 10.57 -0.20 -6.60
N ILE A 7 11.56 -0.99 -7.01
CA ILE A 7 12.82 -1.13 -6.29
C ILE A 7 13.95 -0.36 -7.01
N GLU A 8 14.73 0.39 -6.23
CA GLU A 8 15.98 1.02 -6.65
C GLU A 8 17.04 0.73 -5.57
N ASP A 9 18.23 0.27 -5.96
CA ASP A 9 19.31 -0.10 -5.04
C ASP A 9 18.89 -1.03 -3.88
N GLY A 10 18.00 -1.99 -4.18
CA GLY A 10 17.50 -2.97 -3.21
C GLY A 10 16.47 -2.40 -2.21
N ARG A 11 15.96 -1.20 -2.43
CA ARG A 11 14.96 -0.54 -1.57
C ARG A 11 13.74 -0.12 -2.37
N PHE A 12 12.57 -0.11 -1.72
CA PHE A 12 11.39 0.51 -2.29
C PHE A 12 11.60 2.01 -2.44
N GLU A 13 11.44 2.50 -3.66
CA GLU A 13 11.61 3.91 -4.02
C GLU A 13 10.21 4.56 -4.18
N PRO A 14 9.85 5.52 -3.31
CA PRO A 14 8.49 6.08 -3.31
C PRO A 14 8.08 6.78 -4.60
N ARG A 15 9.01 7.38 -5.35
CA ARG A 15 8.69 8.07 -6.62
C ARG A 15 8.38 7.07 -7.73
N ARG A 16 9.04 5.90 -7.76
CA ARG A 16 8.70 4.80 -8.67
C ARG A 16 7.30 4.25 -8.38
N ILE A 17 6.99 4.06 -7.09
CA ILE A 17 5.62 3.68 -6.66
C ILE A 17 4.62 4.75 -7.10
N ALA A 18 4.92 6.03 -6.86
CA ALA A 18 4.05 7.13 -7.26
C ALA A 18 3.80 7.16 -8.79
N ALA A 19 4.85 6.97 -9.58
CA ALA A 19 4.76 6.93 -11.04
C ALA A 19 3.86 5.77 -11.51
N ALA A 20 4.03 4.57 -10.96
CA ALA A 20 3.23 3.41 -11.33
C ALA A 20 1.75 3.56 -10.96
N LEU A 21 1.48 4.14 -9.78
CA LEU A 21 0.12 4.39 -9.30
C LEU A 21 -0.48 5.70 -9.86
N ARG A 22 0.22 6.39 -10.77
CA ARG A 22 -0.18 7.67 -11.38
C ARG A 22 -0.63 8.71 -10.34
N THR A 23 0.13 8.79 -9.26
CA THR A 23 -0.14 9.63 -8.10
C THR A 23 1.10 10.48 -7.78
N SER A 24 0.99 11.37 -6.80
CA SER A 24 2.12 12.16 -6.33
C SER A 24 2.92 11.42 -5.26
N PHE A 25 4.20 11.78 -5.14
CA PHE A 25 5.04 11.33 -4.04
C PHE A 25 4.43 11.67 -2.66
N ASP A 26 3.81 12.84 -2.55
CA ASP A 26 3.13 13.29 -1.33
C ASP A 26 1.93 12.41 -0.98
N GLU A 27 1.17 11.97 -1.99
CA GLU A 27 0.09 11.00 -1.79
C GLU A 27 0.63 9.65 -1.35
N VAL A 28 1.70 9.12 -1.95
CA VAL A 28 2.33 7.88 -1.48
C VAL A 28 2.79 8.02 -0.03
N ALA A 29 3.39 9.15 0.34
CA ALA A 29 3.79 9.44 1.71
C ALA A 29 2.60 9.38 2.68
N ALA A 30 1.51 10.04 2.32
CA ALA A 30 0.28 10.06 3.10
C ALA A 30 -0.31 8.65 3.24
N THR A 31 -0.35 7.87 2.16
CA THR A 31 -0.82 6.48 2.10
C THR A 31 -0.11 5.58 3.10
N VAL A 32 1.21 5.71 3.24
CA VAL A 32 1.99 4.95 4.23
C VAL A 32 2.13 5.65 5.60
N GLY A 33 1.35 6.70 5.85
CA GLY A 33 1.31 7.40 7.14
C GLY A 33 2.63 8.08 7.51
N LEU A 34 3.39 8.53 6.51
CA LEU A 34 4.63 9.28 6.67
C LEU A 34 4.32 10.76 6.50
N ASN A 35 4.84 11.60 7.41
CA ASN A 35 4.78 13.05 7.23
C ASN A 35 5.56 13.44 5.96
N LYS A 36 5.13 14.46 5.22
CA LYS A 36 5.85 15.00 4.04
C LYS A 36 7.35 15.24 4.34
N ASP A 37 7.68 15.72 5.55
CA ASP A 37 9.07 15.95 6.00
C ASP A 37 9.88 14.67 6.25
N ALA A 38 9.21 13.52 6.37
CA ALA A 38 9.83 12.23 6.60
C ALA A 38 10.41 11.63 5.32
N LEU A 39 9.97 12.03 4.12
CA LEU A 39 10.50 11.48 2.87
C LEU A 39 11.37 12.45 2.06
N GLN A 40 11.35 13.76 2.37
CA GLN A 40 12.21 14.74 1.69
C GLN A 40 13.72 14.51 1.93
N ARG A 41 14.11 13.88 3.05
CA ARG A 41 15.49 13.49 3.32
C ARG A 41 15.72 12.05 2.86
N ARG A 42 16.61 11.83 1.88
CA ARG A 42 17.00 10.49 1.41
C ARG A 42 17.36 9.51 2.55
N SER A 43 17.96 10.00 3.64
CA SER A 43 18.29 9.19 4.82
C SER A 43 17.09 8.56 5.52
N ARG A 44 15.90 9.17 5.43
CA ARG A 44 14.68 8.69 6.09
C ARG A 44 13.84 7.76 5.20
N VAL A 45 13.96 7.90 3.87
CA VAL A 45 13.41 6.94 2.89
C VAL A 45 14.00 5.55 3.10
N GLY A 46 15.31 5.50 3.40
CA GLY A 46 16.01 4.24 3.65
C GLY A 46 15.83 3.65 5.05
N SER A 47 15.05 4.28 5.95
CA SER A 47 14.84 3.73 7.29
C SER A 47 14.00 2.45 7.24
N ASP A 48 14.29 1.50 8.13
CA ASP A 48 13.59 0.20 8.19
C ASP A 48 12.06 0.38 8.31
N LYS A 49 11.63 1.34 9.13
CA LYS A 49 10.20 1.66 9.29
C LYS A 49 9.56 2.12 7.98
N THR A 50 10.23 3.01 7.24
CA THR A 50 9.73 3.48 5.93
C THR A 50 9.70 2.35 4.92
N GLN A 51 10.78 1.58 4.81
CA GLN A 51 10.88 0.47 3.87
C GLN A 51 9.84 -0.62 4.16
N ARG A 52 9.59 -0.92 5.45
CA ARG A 52 8.53 -1.83 5.86
C ARG A 52 7.14 -1.34 5.41
N ARG A 53 6.81 -0.07 5.63
CA ARG A 53 5.49 0.46 5.24
C ARG A 53 5.29 0.52 3.73
N LEU A 54 6.33 0.84 2.98
CA LEU A 54 6.29 0.80 1.51
C LEU A 54 6.10 -0.65 1.01
N ARG A 55 6.76 -1.62 1.65
CA ARG A 55 6.57 -3.04 1.37
C ARG A 55 5.13 -3.48 1.64
N GLU A 56 4.59 -3.15 2.81
CA GLU A 56 3.22 -3.48 3.21
C GLU A 56 2.19 -2.92 2.21
N LEU A 57 2.36 -1.67 1.77
CA LEU A 57 1.54 -1.08 0.70
C LEU A 57 1.60 -1.91 -0.59
N VAL A 58 2.81 -2.20 -1.07
CA VAL A 58 3.02 -2.93 -2.32
C VAL A 58 2.47 -4.36 -2.24
N GLU A 59 2.64 -5.04 -1.11
CA GLU A 59 2.12 -6.39 -0.88
C GLU A 59 0.60 -6.43 -0.97
N VAL A 60 -0.10 -5.50 -0.32
CA VAL A 60 -1.56 -5.39 -0.39
C VAL A 60 -2.02 -5.12 -1.83
N LEU A 61 -1.39 -4.16 -2.52
CA LEU A 61 -1.74 -3.81 -3.89
C LEU A 61 -1.52 -4.98 -4.85
N ASN A 62 -0.39 -5.69 -4.75
CA ASN A 62 -0.11 -6.86 -5.56
C ASN A 62 -1.12 -7.97 -5.36
N LYS A 63 -1.58 -8.17 -4.12
CA LYS A 63 -2.54 -9.22 -3.78
C LYS A 63 -3.94 -8.92 -4.32
N VAL A 64 -4.38 -7.67 -4.26
CA VAL A 64 -5.73 -7.28 -4.68
C VAL A 64 -5.85 -6.93 -6.16
N ALA A 65 -4.76 -6.48 -6.80
CA ALA A 65 -4.78 -6.04 -8.20
C ALA A 65 -5.34 -7.05 -9.21
N PRO A 66 -5.09 -8.38 -9.10
CA PRO A 66 -5.69 -9.35 -10.01
C PRO A 66 -7.23 -9.31 -10.06
N ARG A 67 -7.90 -8.90 -8.98
CA ARG A 67 -9.36 -8.75 -8.96
C ARG A 67 -9.86 -7.59 -9.83
N PHE A 68 -9.05 -6.54 -9.93
CA PHE A 68 -9.41 -5.31 -10.63
C PHE A 68 -8.83 -5.23 -12.05
N GLY A 69 -7.79 -6.02 -12.35
CA GLY A 69 -7.06 -5.93 -13.62
C GLY A 69 -6.35 -4.58 -13.83
N SER A 70 -6.24 -3.75 -12.78
CA SER A 70 -5.65 -2.41 -12.84
C SER A 70 -5.07 -2.00 -11.50
N ASP A 71 -3.80 -1.61 -11.53
CA ASP A 71 -3.06 -1.11 -10.38
C ASP A 71 -3.67 0.17 -9.81
N LEU A 72 -4.19 1.03 -10.70
CA LEU A 72 -4.85 2.27 -10.32
C LEU A 72 -6.18 2.01 -9.59
N ILE A 73 -6.95 1.03 -10.05
CA ILE A 73 -8.22 0.66 -9.39
C ILE A 73 -7.94 -0.03 -8.06
N ALA A 74 -6.94 -0.91 -7.99
CA ALA A 74 -6.49 -1.52 -6.73
C ALA A 74 -6.08 -0.45 -5.71
N TYR A 75 -5.35 0.57 -6.15
CA TYR A 75 -4.97 1.70 -5.31
C TYR A 75 -6.16 2.57 -4.91
N ALA A 76 -7.15 2.77 -5.79
CA ALA A 76 -8.39 3.45 -5.45
C ALA A 76 -9.17 2.68 -4.37
N TRP A 77 -9.36 1.38 -4.54
CA TRP A 77 -9.99 0.52 -3.53
C TRP A 77 -9.26 0.61 -2.18
N TYR A 78 -7.93 0.49 -2.20
CA TYR A 78 -7.09 0.54 -0.99
C TYR A 78 -7.34 1.80 -0.14
N ARG A 79 -7.51 2.96 -0.80
CA ARG A 79 -7.69 4.25 -0.11
C ARG A 79 -9.15 4.57 0.24
N SER A 80 -10.12 4.04 -0.50
CA SER A 80 -11.51 4.52 -0.40
C SER A 80 -12.53 3.47 0.03
N GLU A 81 -12.25 2.18 -0.10
CA GLU A 81 -13.23 1.14 0.20
C GLU A 81 -13.09 0.66 1.65
N PRO A 82 -14.14 0.79 2.48
CA PRO A 82 -14.18 0.18 3.80
C PRO A 82 -14.14 -1.34 3.74
N LEU A 83 -13.40 -1.97 4.66
CA LEU A 83 -13.38 -3.42 4.77
C LEU A 83 -14.46 -3.90 5.74
N ALA A 84 -15.23 -4.91 5.32
CA ALA A 84 -16.24 -5.51 6.18
C ALA A 84 -15.59 -6.10 7.45
N GLY A 85 -16.19 -5.85 8.62
CA GLY A 85 -15.65 -6.28 9.91
C GLY A 85 -14.58 -5.37 10.52
N PHE A 86 -14.26 -4.23 9.89
CA PHE A 86 -13.25 -3.27 10.39
C PHE A 86 -13.81 -1.89 10.75
N ASP A 87 -15.08 -1.81 11.15
CA ASP A 87 -15.75 -0.59 11.62
C ASP A 87 -15.69 0.57 10.63
N GLY A 88 -15.82 0.27 9.33
CA GLY A 88 -15.78 1.28 8.27
C GLY A 88 -14.37 1.74 7.90
N ARG A 89 -13.31 1.14 8.45
CA ARG A 89 -11.92 1.47 8.07
C ARG A 89 -11.55 0.89 6.72
N THR A 90 -10.77 1.66 5.97
CA THR A 90 -10.18 1.23 4.69
C THR A 90 -8.90 0.44 4.91
N ALA A 91 -8.44 -0.27 3.87
CA ALA A 91 -7.14 -0.92 3.87
C ALA A 91 -5.99 0.07 4.20
N MET A 92 -6.06 1.29 3.66
CA MET A 92 -5.11 2.38 3.96
C MET A 92 -5.03 2.68 5.45
N THR A 93 -6.16 2.87 6.12
CA THR A 93 -6.18 3.16 7.56
C THR A 93 -5.57 2.02 8.37
N LEU A 94 -5.91 0.77 8.04
CA LEU A 94 -5.40 -0.40 8.74
C LEU A 94 -3.87 -0.56 8.56
N VAL A 95 -3.35 -0.40 7.35
CA VAL A 95 -1.90 -0.44 7.11
C VAL A 95 -1.18 0.69 7.86
N GLN A 96 -1.75 1.90 7.91
CA GLN A 96 -1.16 3.00 8.68
C GLN A 96 -1.09 2.72 10.20
N GLU A 97 -2.08 1.99 10.72
CA GLU A 97 -2.15 1.48 12.10
C GLU A 97 -1.20 0.29 12.34
N GLY A 98 -0.47 -0.19 11.31
CA GLY A 98 0.43 -1.35 11.42
C GLY A 98 -0.29 -2.70 11.31
N ARG A 99 -1.53 -2.70 10.83
CA ARG A 99 -2.42 -3.87 10.69
C ARG A 99 -2.49 -4.36 9.24
N ALA A 100 -1.35 -4.36 8.54
CA ALA A 100 -1.28 -4.82 7.15
C ALA A 100 -1.65 -6.30 7.02
N GLN A 101 -1.30 -7.14 8.00
CA GLN A 101 -1.65 -8.55 7.99
C GLN A 101 -3.17 -8.76 7.99
N ASP A 102 -3.92 -8.01 8.82
CA ASP A 102 -5.38 -8.07 8.84
C ASP A 102 -6.00 -7.79 7.45
N VAL A 103 -5.40 -6.88 6.68
CA VAL A 103 -5.85 -6.58 5.31
C VAL A 103 -5.55 -7.76 4.38
N LEU A 104 -4.36 -8.36 4.47
CA LEU A 104 -4.00 -9.52 3.64
C LEU A 104 -4.91 -10.72 3.96
N ASP A 105 -5.20 -10.96 5.24
CA ASP A 105 -6.07 -12.03 5.70
C ASP A 105 -7.52 -11.80 5.26
N TYR A 106 -8.00 -10.55 5.32
CA TYR A 106 -9.30 -10.17 4.76
C TYR A 106 -9.39 -10.48 3.27
N ILE A 107 -8.36 -10.11 2.51
CA ILE A 107 -8.27 -10.37 1.07
C ILE A 107 -8.29 -11.90 0.83
N ASP A 108 -7.52 -12.69 1.58
CA ASP A 108 -7.55 -14.16 1.47
C ASP A 108 -8.94 -14.75 1.77
N ALA A 109 -9.61 -14.25 2.81
CA ALA A 109 -10.94 -14.70 3.16
C ALA A 109 -11.99 -14.35 2.08
N VAL A 110 -11.90 -13.16 1.47
CA VAL A 110 -12.74 -12.79 0.32
C VAL A 110 -12.45 -13.70 -0.88
N ASP A 111 -11.18 -13.99 -1.19
CA ASP A 111 -10.82 -14.89 -2.30
C ASP A 111 -11.30 -16.33 -2.07
N ALA A 112 -11.35 -16.76 -0.81
CA ALA A 112 -11.91 -18.05 -0.41
C ALA A 112 -13.46 -18.07 -0.38
N GLY A 113 -14.12 -16.94 -0.62
CA GLY A 113 -15.59 -16.82 -0.60
C GLY A 113 -16.20 -16.77 0.81
N VAL A 114 -15.42 -16.46 1.84
CA VAL A 114 -15.86 -16.39 3.25
C VAL A 114 -16.62 -15.10 3.56
N TYR A 115 -16.33 -14.02 2.84
CA TYR A 115 -17.04 -12.75 2.93
C TYR A 115 -17.79 -12.49 1.62
N ALA A 116 -19.10 -12.24 1.72
CA ALA A 116 -20.01 -11.83 0.64
C ALA A 116 -20.90 -10.68 1.11
#